data_AF-A0AAD0JJK4-F1
#
_entry.id   AF-A0AAD0JJK4-F1
#
_cell.length_a   1.000
_cell.length_b   1.000
_cell.length_c   1.000
_cell.angle_alpha   90.00
_cell.angle_beta   90.00
_cell.angle_gamma   90.00
#
_symmetry.space_group_name_H-M   'P 1'
#
loop_
_entity.id
_entity.type
_entity.pdbx_description
1 polymer ?
#
loop_
_entity_poly.entity_id
_entity_poly.type
_entity_poly.pdbx_seq_one_letter_code
_entity_poly.pdbx_strand_id
1 'polypeptide(L)'
;MNIRSFLLLLPLGICLASLAQAQQYSPGSTDIKAGQGTVRVNAGYVSHFNANSFHVYSFQYRPTGTDSVWNQLPLLARSEAPPAEFLVKATATADFPLRDARVVVEAGKVSVYIAELTFKDTPYDDDATVELKRYLLKQQPDEERWVLVLDSTRRLAKGIDVTQALAKLPSR
;
A
#
# COMPACT_ATOMS: atom_id res chain seq x y z
N MET A 1 -61.12 18.87 -15.53
CA MET A 1 -60.33 18.32 -16.66
C MET A 1 -58.87 18.54 -16.29
N ASN A 2 -58.25 17.55 -15.63
CA ASN A 2 -56.93 17.72 -15.01
C ASN A 2 -55.85 17.11 -15.90
N ILE A 3 -55.01 17.98 -16.46
CA ILE A 3 -53.80 17.61 -17.20
C ILE A 3 -52.78 17.11 -16.19
N ARG A 4 -52.48 15.81 -16.22
CA ARG A 4 -51.37 15.21 -15.47
C ARG A 4 -50.12 15.25 -16.36
N SER A 5 -49.28 16.25 -16.17
CA SER A 5 -47.93 16.30 -16.73
C SER A 5 -47.06 15.24 -16.06
N PHE A 6 -46.74 14.17 -16.79
CA PHE A 6 -45.69 13.23 -16.41
C PHE A 6 -44.34 13.75 -16.91
N LEU A 7 -43.56 14.35 -16.01
CA LEU A 7 -42.14 14.63 -16.21
C LEU A 7 -41.36 13.31 -16.09
N LEU A 8 -40.94 12.76 -17.23
CA LEU A 8 -39.94 11.70 -17.31
C LEU A 8 -38.54 12.33 -17.17
N LEU A 9 -38.01 12.32 -15.96
CA LEU A 9 -36.59 12.58 -15.69
C LEU A 9 -35.87 11.23 -15.65
N LEU A 10 -35.18 10.88 -16.75
CA LEU A 10 -34.14 9.85 -16.75
C LEU A 10 -32.87 10.45 -16.15
N PRO A 11 -32.39 10.00 -14.98
CA PRO A 11 -31.02 10.28 -14.60
C PRO A 11 -30.10 9.44 -15.50
N LEU A 12 -29.39 10.10 -16.41
CA LEU A 12 -28.17 9.60 -17.05
C LEU A 12 -27.11 9.39 -15.94
N GLY A 13 -27.24 8.29 -15.22
CA GLY A 13 -26.18 7.73 -14.39
C GLY A 13 -25.11 7.15 -15.31
N ILE A 14 -24.28 8.01 -15.89
CA ILE A 14 -23.01 7.59 -16.45
C ILE A 14 -22.24 7.02 -15.26
N CYS A 15 -22.21 5.70 -15.18
CA CYS A 15 -21.32 4.95 -14.31
C CYS A 15 -19.91 5.38 -14.68
N LEU A 16 -19.36 6.33 -13.92
CA LEU A 16 -17.93 6.53 -13.83
C LEU A 16 -17.37 5.22 -13.26
N ALA A 17 -17.01 4.30 -14.14
CA ALA A 17 -16.15 3.19 -13.77
C ALA A 17 -14.87 3.84 -13.24
N SER A 18 -14.72 3.87 -11.91
CA SER A 18 -13.42 4.16 -11.31
C SER A 18 -12.51 3.03 -11.71
N LEU A 19 -11.75 3.24 -12.79
CA LEU A 19 -10.62 2.40 -13.17
C LEU A 19 -9.73 2.24 -11.93
N ALA A 20 -9.29 1.01 -11.69
CA ALA A 20 -8.73 0.62 -10.41
C ALA A 20 -7.48 1.46 -10.08
N GLN A 21 -7.59 2.34 -9.09
CA GLN A 21 -6.44 3.07 -8.57
C GLN A 21 -5.78 2.21 -7.49
N ALA A 22 -4.58 1.71 -7.78
CA ALA A 22 -3.65 1.19 -6.78
C ALA A 22 -3.22 2.35 -5.87
N GLN A 23 -4.02 2.65 -4.85
CA GLN A 23 -3.74 3.76 -3.96
C GLN A 23 -4.37 3.56 -2.58
N GLN A 24 -3.59 3.01 -1.66
CA GLN A 24 -3.95 2.93 -0.25
C GLN A 24 -3.91 4.31 0.46
N TYR A 25 -3.12 5.26 -0.04
CA TYR A 25 -2.89 6.56 0.60
C TYR A 25 -3.04 7.73 -0.38
N SER A 26 -3.87 8.72 -0.04
CA SER A 26 -3.96 9.98 -0.80
C SER A 26 -2.62 10.74 -0.79
N PRO A 27 -2.32 11.57 -1.81
CA PRO A 27 -1.07 12.32 -1.85
C PRO A 27 -0.91 13.23 -0.62
N GLY A 28 0.30 13.34 -0.10
CA GLY A 28 0.61 14.06 1.14
C GLY A 28 1.20 13.13 2.20
N SER A 29 0.90 13.39 3.47
CA SER A 29 1.40 12.58 4.58
C SER A 29 0.24 12.03 5.42
N THR A 30 0.33 10.77 5.81
CA THR A 30 -0.62 10.10 6.71
C THR A 30 0.14 9.57 7.92
N ASP A 31 -0.24 10.02 9.12
CA ASP A 31 0.36 9.57 10.39
C ASP A 31 -0.48 8.46 11.02
N ILE A 32 0.20 7.37 11.38
CA ILE A 32 -0.39 6.16 11.96
C ILE A 32 0.29 5.92 13.31
N LYS A 33 -0.49 6.03 14.39
CA LYS A 33 0.01 5.83 15.76
C LYS A 33 0.08 4.35 16.09
N ALA A 34 1.17 3.93 16.71
CA ALA A 34 1.39 2.62 17.30
C ALA A 34 1.84 2.78 18.76
N GLY A 35 1.90 1.68 19.53
CA GLY A 35 2.33 1.75 20.93
C GLY A 35 3.79 2.22 21.08
N GLN A 36 4.64 1.81 20.15
CA GLN A 36 6.08 2.10 20.13
C GLN A 36 6.44 3.50 19.57
N GLY A 37 5.55 4.14 18.83
CA GLY A 37 5.81 5.41 18.15
C GLY A 37 4.79 5.74 17.06
N THR A 38 5.10 6.68 16.18
CA THR A 38 4.26 7.07 15.04
C THR A 38 4.96 6.76 13.73
N VAL A 39 4.25 6.13 12.80
CA VAL A 39 4.69 5.93 11.42
C VAL A 39 4.05 7.00 10.56
N ARG A 40 4.84 7.65 9.70
CA ARG A 40 4.34 8.53 8.66
C ARG A 40 4.51 7.83 7.31
N VAL A 41 3.43 7.80 6.55
CA VAL A 41 3.45 7.41 5.14
C VAL A 41 3.42 8.70 4.32
N ASN A 42 4.47 8.98 3.56
CA ASN A 42 4.45 10.06 2.58
C ASN A 42 4.09 9.45 1.22
N ALA A 43 2.97 9.89 0.66
CA ALA A 43 2.47 9.44 -0.63
C ALA A 43 2.65 10.53 -1.68
N GLY A 44 3.27 10.17 -2.80
CA GLY A 44 3.46 11.03 -3.96
C GLY A 44 2.87 10.41 -5.21
N TYR A 45 2.65 11.24 -6.23
CA TYR A 45 2.30 10.80 -7.57
C TYR A 45 3.42 11.19 -8.54
N VAL A 46 3.89 10.24 -9.32
CA VAL A 46 4.90 10.44 -10.35
C VAL A 46 4.19 10.35 -11.70
N SER A 47 3.98 11.52 -12.32
CA SER A 47 3.33 11.61 -13.63
C SER A 47 4.33 11.39 -14.76
N HIS A 48 4.01 10.46 -15.65
CA HIS A 48 4.67 10.30 -16.95
C HIS A 48 3.74 10.69 -18.11
N PHE A 49 2.56 11.26 -17.81
CA PHE A 49 1.50 11.59 -18.77
C PHE A 49 1.08 10.43 -19.67
N ASN A 50 1.23 9.20 -19.17
CA ASN A 50 0.82 7.96 -19.80
C ASN A 50 0.47 6.92 -18.74
N ALA A 51 0.16 5.69 -19.18
CA ALA A 51 -0.19 4.55 -18.32
C ALA A 51 0.92 4.11 -17.35
N ASN A 52 2.15 4.62 -17.50
CA ASN A 52 3.26 4.37 -16.60
C ASN A 52 3.38 5.41 -15.48
N SER A 53 2.36 6.25 -15.28
CA SER A 53 2.29 7.11 -14.09
C SER A 53 1.95 6.26 -12.87
N PHE A 54 2.51 6.55 -11.71
CA PHE A 54 2.36 5.70 -10.53
C PHE A 54 2.41 6.48 -9.21
N HIS A 55 1.85 5.88 -8.17
CA HIS A 55 2.01 6.36 -6.80
C HIS A 55 3.27 5.78 -6.17
N VAL A 56 3.89 6.54 -5.28
CA VAL A 56 5.02 6.10 -4.46
C VAL A 56 4.75 6.38 -3.00
N TYR A 57 5.16 5.45 -2.15
CA TYR A 57 5.14 5.65 -0.70
C TYR A 57 6.56 5.61 -0.15
N SER A 58 6.87 6.55 0.74
CA SER A 58 8.01 6.45 1.65
C SER A 58 7.50 6.34 3.09
N PHE A 59 8.26 5.65 3.92
CA PHE A 59 7.90 5.44 5.31
C PHE A 59 8.91 6.13 6.23
N GLN A 60 8.39 6.81 7.24
CA GLN A 60 9.19 7.39 8.32
C GLN A 60 8.64 6.94 9.66
N TYR A 61 9.50 6.90 10.68
CA TYR A 61 9.14 6.52 12.03
C TYR A 61 9.71 7.46 13.05
N ARG A 62 8.88 7.84 14.02
CA ARG A 62 9.28 8.57 15.20
C ARG A 62 8.93 7.75 16.44
N PRO A 63 9.92 7.24 17.20
CA PRO A 63 9.67 6.56 18.47
C PRO A 63 8.90 7.43 19.46
N THR A 64 8.27 6.84 20.47
CA THR A 64 7.69 7.61 21.57
C THR A 64 8.80 8.22 22.42
N GLY A 65 8.85 9.56 22.53
CA GLY A 65 9.82 10.29 23.34
C GLY A 65 9.87 11.77 22.96
N THR A 66 10.19 12.65 23.91
CA THR A 66 10.17 14.11 23.71
C THR A 66 11.20 14.62 22.69
N ASP A 67 12.36 13.97 22.60
CA ASP A 67 13.45 14.35 21.69
C ASP A 67 13.55 13.45 20.45
N SER A 68 12.49 12.67 20.18
CA SER A 68 12.47 11.72 19.07
C SER A 68 12.38 12.42 17.71
N VAL A 69 13.29 12.07 16.81
CA VAL A 69 13.31 12.56 15.43
C VAL A 69 12.65 11.58 14.47
N TRP A 70 12.27 12.07 13.29
CA TRP A 70 11.78 11.22 12.21
C TRP A 70 12.92 10.47 11.54
N ASN A 71 12.84 9.15 11.54
CA ASN A 71 13.79 8.24 10.90
C ASN A 71 13.19 7.74 9.60
N GLN A 72 13.93 7.79 8.50
CA GLN A 72 13.48 7.15 7.26
C GLN A 72 13.63 5.63 7.39
N LEU A 73 12.60 4.89 6.96
CA LEU A 73 12.54 3.44 7.09
C LEU A 73 12.87 2.75 5.76
N PRO A 74 14.09 2.22 5.58
CA PRO A 74 14.38 1.34 4.46
C PRO A 74 13.71 -0.03 4.64
N LEU A 75 13.42 -0.69 3.51
CA LEU A 75 12.99 -2.07 3.43
C LEU A 75 14.21 -2.99 3.21
N LEU A 76 14.37 -3.97 4.08
CA LEU A 76 15.47 -4.93 4.07
C LEU A 76 14.93 -6.35 3.90
N ALA A 77 15.62 -7.17 3.10
CA ALA A 77 15.27 -8.58 2.92
C ALA A 77 15.55 -9.44 4.17
N ARG A 78 16.52 -9.02 5.00
CA ARG A 78 16.90 -9.59 6.30
C ARG A 78 17.70 -8.54 7.08
N SER A 79 17.87 -8.70 8.38
CA SER A 79 18.36 -7.64 9.28
C SER A 79 19.71 -7.06 8.86
N GLU A 80 20.62 -7.89 8.36
CA GLU A 80 21.99 -7.52 7.97
C GLU A 80 22.15 -7.20 6.48
N ALA A 81 21.06 -7.28 5.70
CA ALA A 81 21.11 -6.95 4.29
C ALA A 81 21.22 -5.43 4.08
N PRO A 82 21.92 -4.98 3.02
CA PRO A 82 21.81 -3.59 2.60
C PRO A 82 20.35 -3.24 2.28
N PRO A 83 19.95 -1.96 2.44
CA PRO A 83 18.61 -1.50 2.03
C PRO A 83 18.31 -1.92 0.59
N ALA A 84 17.21 -2.63 0.40
CA ALA A 84 16.75 -3.02 -0.93
C ALA A 84 15.95 -1.88 -1.58
N GLU A 85 15.07 -1.23 -0.81
CA GLU A 85 14.21 -0.15 -1.28
C GLU A 85 13.97 0.88 -0.16
N PHE A 86 13.80 2.14 -0.54
CA PHE A 86 13.33 3.21 0.36
C PHE A 86 11.93 3.70 0.01
N LEU A 87 11.42 3.26 -1.13
CA LEU A 87 10.14 3.66 -1.71
C LEU A 87 9.40 2.42 -2.17
N VAL A 88 8.10 2.34 -1.88
CA VAL A 88 7.22 1.37 -2.53
C VAL A 88 6.51 2.05 -3.68
N LYS A 89 6.82 1.60 -4.89
CA LYS A 89 6.09 2.00 -6.09
C LYS A 89 4.80 1.19 -6.18
N ALA A 90 3.67 1.89 -6.08
CA ALA A 90 2.35 1.31 -6.31
C ALA A 90 2.04 1.34 -7.81
N THR A 91 1.88 0.16 -8.41
CA THR A 91 1.70 -0.03 -9.85
C THR A 91 0.36 -0.64 -10.16
N ALA A 92 -0.14 -0.39 -11.38
CA ALA A 92 -1.39 -0.92 -11.88
C ALA A 92 -1.31 -1.12 -13.40
N THR A 93 -2.17 -1.99 -13.92
CA THR A 93 -2.60 -1.93 -15.32
C THR A 93 -3.73 -0.89 -15.45
N ALA A 94 -4.34 -0.79 -16.63
CA ALA A 94 -5.57 -0.01 -16.78
C ALA A 94 -6.74 -0.61 -15.96
N ASP A 95 -6.70 -1.92 -15.71
CA ASP A 95 -7.83 -2.67 -15.17
C ASP A 95 -7.70 -2.96 -13.67
N PHE A 96 -6.47 -3.20 -13.17
CA PHE A 96 -6.25 -3.63 -11.79
C PHE A 96 -4.86 -3.27 -11.22
N PRO A 97 -4.72 -3.17 -9.88
CA PRO A 97 -3.44 -2.99 -9.21
C PRO A 97 -2.52 -4.19 -9.35
N LEU A 98 -1.24 -3.93 -9.58
CA LEU A 98 -0.16 -4.92 -9.63
C LEU A 98 0.64 -4.95 -8.33
N ARG A 99 0.83 -3.81 -7.69
CA ARG A 99 1.56 -3.70 -6.42
C ARG A 99 1.02 -2.54 -5.62
N ASP A 100 0.81 -2.75 -4.33
CA ASP A 100 0.44 -1.68 -3.40
C ASP A 100 0.90 -2.06 -1.98
N ALA A 101 0.87 -1.11 -1.05
CA ALA A 101 1.29 -1.33 0.32
C ALA A 101 0.38 -0.68 1.35
N ARG A 102 0.31 -1.31 2.52
CA ARG A 102 -0.48 -0.86 3.66
C ARG A 102 0.30 -1.04 4.95
N VAL A 103 0.40 0.04 5.73
CA VAL A 103 0.86 0.00 7.12
C VAL A 103 -0.29 -0.51 8.00
N VAL A 104 0.02 -1.45 8.89
CA VAL A 104 -0.89 -2.06 9.85
C VAL A 104 -0.24 -2.02 11.23
N VAL A 105 -1.05 -1.78 12.26
CA VAL A 105 -0.63 -1.91 13.65
C VAL A 105 -1.19 -3.21 14.19
N GLU A 106 -0.30 -4.12 14.61
CA GLU A 106 -0.65 -5.46 15.09
C GLU A 106 -0.08 -5.62 16.50
N ALA A 107 -0.95 -5.81 17.50
CA ALA A 107 -0.54 -5.90 18.90
C ALA A 107 0.41 -4.75 19.34
N GLY A 108 0.10 -3.53 18.89
CA GLY A 108 0.88 -2.31 19.19
C GLY A 108 2.18 -2.15 18.40
N LYS A 109 2.55 -3.12 17.54
CA LYS A 109 3.73 -3.08 16.68
C LYS A 109 3.39 -2.65 15.26
N VAL A 110 4.33 -2.00 14.61
CA VAL A 110 4.20 -1.57 13.21
C VAL A 110 4.60 -2.70 12.28
N SER A 111 3.70 -3.03 11.36
CA SER A 111 3.93 -3.91 10.21
C SER A 111 3.63 -3.15 8.91
N VAL A 112 4.43 -3.38 7.88
CA VAL A 112 4.14 -2.93 6.51
C VAL A 112 3.90 -4.14 5.64
N TYR A 113 2.71 -4.20 5.05
CA TYR A 113 2.35 -5.23 4.09
C TYR A 113 2.49 -4.70 2.68
N ILE A 114 3.12 -5.47 1.81
CA ILE A 114 3.21 -5.21 0.36
C ILE A 114 2.55 -6.38 -0.33
N ALA A 115 1.48 -6.11 -1.08
CA ALA A 115 0.85 -7.08 -1.96
C ALA A 115 1.33 -6.85 -3.38
N GLU A 116 1.74 -7.91 -4.07
CA GLU A 116 2.34 -7.85 -5.39
C GLU A 116 1.87 -9.03 -6.25
N LEU A 117 1.33 -8.73 -7.43
CA LEU A 117 0.98 -9.74 -8.42
C LEU A 117 2.26 -10.30 -9.04
N THR A 118 2.45 -11.60 -8.90
CA THR A 118 3.53 -12.36 -9.52
C THR A 118 2.97 -13.14 -10.69
N PHE A 119 3.60 -13.01 -11.85
CA PHE A 119 3.22 -13.66 -13.11
C PHE A 119 4.49 -13.98 -13.92
N LYS A 120 4.35 -14.81 -14.95
CA LYS A 120 5.50 -15.26 -15.75
C LYS A 120 5.82 -14.29 -16.88
N ASP A 121 4.82 -14.03 -17.72
CA ASP A 121 4.96 -13.27 -18.95
C ASP A 121 4.09 -11.99 -18.90
N THR A 122 2.82 -12.11 -18.47
CA THR A 122 1.89 -10.97 -18.40
C THR A 122 1.03 -10.97 -17.13
N PRO A 123 0.52 -9.80 -16.69
CA PRO A 123 -0.42 -9.73 -15.56
C PRO A 123 -1.74 -10.50 -15.75
N TYR A 124 -2.01 -11.00 -16.96
CA TYR A 124 -3.24 -11.71 -17.33
C TYR A 124 -3.03 -13.22 -17.44
N ASP A 125 -1.85 -13.74 -17.08
CA ASP A 125 -1.56 -15.16 -17.13
C ASP A 125 -2.46 -15.95 -16.15
N ASP A 126 -2.90 -17.15 -16.55
CA ASP A 126 -3.79 -18.01 -15.74
C ASP A 126 -3.18 -18.46 -14.40
N ASP A 127 -1.86 -18.41 -14.29
CA ASP A 127 -1.09 -18.73 -13.10
C ASP A 127 -0.63 -17.50 -12.31
N ALA A 128 -1.05 -16.30 -12.72
CA ALA A 128 -0.81 -15.08 -11.96
C ALA A 128 -1.39 -15.20 -10.55
N THR A 129 -0.56 -14.90 -9.55
CA THR A 129 -0.92 -15.01 -8.12
C THR A 129 -0.35 -13.86 -7.32
N VAL A 130 -1.09 -13.41 -6.31
CA VAL A 130 -0.62 -12.35 -5.42
C VAL A 130 0.26 -12.94 -4.33
N GLU A 131 1.43 -12.34 -4.14
CA GLU A 131 2.29 -12.54 -2.98
C GLU A 131 2.10 -11.39 -1.99
N LEU A 132 1.95 -11.73 -0.72
CA LEU A 132 1.83 -10.80 0.38
C LEU A 132 3.10 -10.87 1.24
N LYS A 133 3.90 -9.82 1.19
CA LYS A 133 5.13 -9.65 1.97
C LYS A 133 4.82 -8.82 3.22
N ARG A 134 5.24 -9.31 4.38
CA ARG A 134 5.12 -8.60 5.67
C ARG A 134 6.49 -8.15 6.13
N TYR A 135 6.63 -6.86 6.39
CA TYR A 135 7.83 -6.27 6.96
C TYR A 135 7.54 -5.79 8.38
N LEU A 136 8.44 -6.08 9.31
CA LEU A 136 8.34 -5.67 10.70
C LEU A 136 9.31 -4.53 10.99
N LEU A 137 8.83 -3.54 11.74
CA LEU A 137 9.70 -2.49 12.25
C LEU A 137 10.66 -3.07 13.30
N LYS A 138 11.96 -2.86 13.10
CA LYS A 138 13.03 -3.26 14.02
C LYS A 138 14.02 -2.12 14.22
N GLN A 139 14.59 -2.04 15.41
CA GLN A 139 15.76 -1.21 15.69
C GLN A 139 17.01 -2.07 15.50
N GLN A 140 17.97 -1.58 14.72
CA GLN A 140 19.25 -2.24 14.52
C GLN A 140 20.21 -1.95 15.68
N PRO A 141 21.03 -2.92 16.10
CA PRO A 141 21.90 -2.81 17.28
C PRO A 141 23.15 -1.95 17.05
N ASP A 142 23.53 -1.71 15.79
CA ASP A 142 24.76 -1.04 15.38
C ASP A 142 24.67 0.49 15.42
N GLU A 143 23.51 1.06 15.09
CA GLU A 143 23.36 2.51 14.87
C GLU A 143 22.06 3.09 15.48
N GLU A 144 21.34 2.34 16.32
CA GLU A 144 19.98 2.68 16.79
C GLU A 144 18.98 2.97 15.64
N ARG A 145 19.33 2.55 14.42
CA ARG A 145 18.61 2.83 13.18
C ARG A 145 17.34 2.00 13.10
N TRP A 146 16.23 2.64 12.77
CA TRP A 146 14.96 1.98 12.56
C TRP A 146 14.79 1.53 11.11
N VAL A 147 14.41 0.28 10.90
CA VAL A 147 14.26 -0.33 9.57
C VAL A 147 13.03 -1.23 9.49
N LEU A 148 12.57 -1.51 8.28
CA LEU A 148 11.52 -2.50 8.00
C LEU A 148 12.18 -3.77 7.46
N VAL A 149 12.15 -4.86 8.23
CA VAL A 149 12.77 -6.14 7.84
C VAL A 149 11.69 -7.11 7.39
N LEU A 150 11.87 -7.73 6.23
CA LEU A 150 11.00 -8.79 5.73
C LEU A 150 10.93 -9.92 6.77
N ASP A 151 9.72 -10.25 7.18
CA ASP A 151 9.40 -11.25 8.20
C ASP A 151 8.78 -12.49 7.56
N SER A 152 7.88 -12.29 6.59
CA SER A 152 7.25 -13.39 5.88
C SER A 152 6.82 -12.99 4.47
N THR A 153 6.76 -13.99 3.59
CA THR A 153 6.14 -13.89 2.27
C THR A 153 5.13 -15.03 2.17
N ARG A 154 3.89 -14.71 1.79
CA ARG A 154 2.84 -15.69 1.60
C ARG A 154 2.22 -15.53 0.22
N ARG A 155 2.23 -16.61 -0.57
CA ARG A 155 1.41 -16.70 -1.79
C ARG A 155 -0.06 -16.89 -1.42
N LEU A 156 -0.93 -16.08 -1.99
CA LEU A 156 -2.37 -16.12 -1.74
C LEU A 156 -3.05 -17.12 -2.68
N ALA A 157 -4.27 -17.53 -2.30
CA ALA A 157 -5.10 -18.37 -3.16
C ALA A 157 -5.44 -17.64 -4.47
N LYS A 158 -5.65 -18.41 -5.55
CA LYS A 158 -6.09 -17.86 -6.84
C LYS A 158 -7.39 -17.06 -6.67
N GLY A 159 -7.52 -15.99 -7.45
CA GLY A 159 -8.68 -15.10 -7.44
C GLY A 159 -8.66 -14.02 -6.35
N ILE A 160 -7.65 -13.99 -5.47
CA ILE A 160 -7.41 -12.87 -4.56
C ILE A 160 -6.55 -11.82 -5.27
N ASP A 161 -7.08 -10.62 -5.47
CA ASP A 161 -6.35 -9.49 -6.02
C ASP A 161 -5.58 -8.68 -4.95
N VAL A 162 -4.73 -7.74 -5.40
CA VAL A 162 -3.90 -6.89 -4.53
C VAL A 162 -4.73 -6.04 -3.57
N THR A 163 -5.86 -5.47 -4.02
CA THR A 163 -6.75 -4.65 -3.19
C THR A 163 -7.38 -5.50 -2.08
N GLN A 164 -7.90 -6.67 -2.43
CA GLN A 164 -8.49 -7.63 -1.49
C GLN A 164 -7.46 -8.15 -0.49
N ALA A 165 -6.22 -8.41 -0.96
CA ALA A 165 -5.12 -8.86 -0.11
C ALA A 165 -4.82 -7.85 1.01
N LEU A 166 -4.81 -6.55 0.68
CA LEU A 166 -4.55 -5.48 1.66
C LEU A 166 -5.78 -5.14 2.50
N ALA A 167 -6.99 -5.25 1.96
CA ALA A 167 -8.23 -4.95 2.68
C ALA A 167 -8.50 -5.95 3.84
N LYS A 168 -8.14 -7.23 3.65
CA LYS A 168 -8.38 -8.32 4.61
C LYS A 168 -7.35 -8.40 5.76
N LEU A 169 -6.40 -7.46 5.83
CA LEU A 169 -5.40 -7.45 6.89
C LEU A 169 -6.04 -7.14 8.25
N PRO A 170 -5.63 -7.83 9.33
CA PRO A 170 -6.18 -7.59 10.66
C PRO A 170 -5.82 -6.17 11.11
N SER A 171 -6.83 -5.37 11.43
CA SER A 171 -6.65 -4.06 12.07
C SER A 171 -7.14 -4.15 13.51
N ARG A 172 -6.23 -4.29 14.48
CA ARG A 172 -6.50 -4.14 15.93
C ARG A 172 -5.20 -4.18 16.73
#